data_AF-A0A3D2MDW7-F1
#
_entry.id   AF-A0A3D2MDW7-F1
#
_cell.length_a   1.000
_cell.length_b   1.000
_cell.length_c   1.000
_cell.angle_alpha   90.00
_cell.angle_beta   90.00
_cell.angle_gamma   90.00
#
_symmetry.space_group_name_H-M   'P 1'
#
loop_
_entity.id
_entity.type
_entity.pdbx_description
1 polymer ?
#
loop_
_entity_poly.entity_id
_entity_poly.type
_entity_poly.pdbx_seq_one_letter_code
_entity_poly.pdbx_strand_id
1 'polypeptide(L)'
;MYCVRCGKNIDEGSKYCTSCGYPVNGKVKEEHEIKDNAQVISILGMIFSFIIPVIGLILNIISICKCSKYKSKTGNDSKYKSLSFAGLIISIIMTIIHMIIIFVVVVFALVGSGSSKLNGTWNCSYSNYSYYVVTAKFNEDKTFTWKKYNDSTNRNYLDGTYFINSREYNNGIATYEFKLRIDHQIVNGDDKGKENAYIKAKIYDDNYATIYNEKTNKIYHCKKVN
;
A
#
# COMPACT_ATOMS: atom_id res chain seq x y z
N MET A 1 -19.25 -73.24 -6.36
CA MET A 1 -20.57 -72.66 -6.78
C MET A 1 -20.73 -72.82 -8.30
N TYR A 2 -21.91 -72.75 -8.90
CA TYR A 2 -22.06 -72.93 -10.37
C TYR A 2 -22.25 -71.60 -11.10
N CYS A 3 -21.62 -71.45 -12.27
CA CYS A 3 -21.74 -70.24 -13.10
C CYS A 3 -23.15 -70.11 -13.68
N VAL A 4 -23.83 -69.00 -13.38
CA VAL A 4 -25.19 -68.72 -13.89
C VAL A 4 -25.27 -68.60 -15.41
N ARG A 5 -24.14 -68.32 -16.09
CA ARG A 5 -24.09 -68.19 -17.56
C ARG A 5 -23.84 -69.52 -18.27
N CYS A 6 -22.89 -70.33 -17.78
CA CYS A 6 -22.42 -71.51 -18.52
C CYS A 6 -22.55 -72.83 -17.74
N GLY A 7 -23.09 -72.81 -16.53
CA GLY A 7 -23.39 -74.01 -15.73
C GLY A 7 -22.18 -74.75 -15.14
N LYS A 8 -20.95 -74.34 -15.42
CA LYS A 8 -19.74 -75.00 -14.88
C LYS A 8 -19.46 -74.63 -13.42
N ASN A 9 -18.80 -75.55 -12.71
CA ASN A 9 -18.36 -75.32 -11.35
C ASN A 9 -17.28 -74.22 -11.32
N ILE A 10 -17.36 -73.36 -10.31
CA ILE A 10 -16.49 -72.24 -10.02
C ILE A 10 -15.79 -72.55 -8.70
N ASP A 11 -14.45 -72.56 -8.73
CA ASP A 11 -13.59 -72.72 -7.57
C ASP A 11 -13.82 -71.59 -6.56
N GLU A 12 -13.81 -71.94 -5.27
CA GLU A 12 -14.01 -71.00 -4.18
C GLU A 12 -12.95 -69.89 -4.22
N GLY A 13 -13.39 -68.63 -4.23
CA GLY A 13 -12.52 -67.45 -4.35
C GLY A 13 -12.30 -66.92 -5.77
N SER A 14 -12.78 -67.61 -6.82
CA SER A 14 -12.65 -67.14 -8.20
C SER A 14 -13.54 -65.90 -8.47
N LYS A 15 -12.93 -64.80 -8.94
CA LYS A 15 -13.66 -63.57 -9.31
C LYS A 15 -14.44 -63.70 -10.63
N TYR A 16 -13.95 -64.56 -11.52
CA TYR A 16 -14.52 -64.83 -12.84
C TYR A 16 -14.61 -66.33 -13.09
N CYS A 17 -15.60 -66.76 -13.86
CA CYS A 17 -15.68 -68.14 -14.33
C CYS A 17 -14.52 -68.43 -15.29
N THR A 18 -13.66 -69.38 -14.94
CA THR A 18 -12.48 -69.79 -15.73
C THR A 18 -12.82 -70.36 -17.10
N SER A 19 -14.06 -70.81 -17.31
CA SER A 19 -14.49 -71.39 -18.59
C SER A 19 -15.16 -70.43 -19.56
N CYS A 20 -15.82 -69.37 -19.10
CA CYS A 20 -16.56 -68.45 -19.98
C CYS A 20 -16.32 -66.96 -19.69
N GLY A 21 -15.51 -66.65 -18.68
CA GLY A 21 -15.18 -65.28 -18.27
C GLY A 21 -16.29 -64.53 -17.52
N TYR A 22 -17.44 -65.15 -17.23
CA TYR A 22 -18.54 -64.46 -16.55
C TYR A 22 -18.19 -64.12 -15.09
N PRO A 23 -18.38 -62.87 -14.63
CA PRO A 23 -18.06 -62.48 -13.25
C PRO A 23 -19.02 -63.14 -12.26
N VAL A 24 -18.43 -63.76 -11.24
CA VAL A 24 -19.17 -64.62 -10.29
C VAL A 24 -20.12 -63.82 -9.40
N ASN A 25 -19.83 -62.54 -9.19
CA ASN A 25 -20.61 -61.66 -8.31
C ASN A 25 -21.44 -60.58 -9.03
N GLY A 26 -21.65 -60.71 -10.36
CA GLY A 26 -22.58 -59.88 -11.14
C GLY A 26 -22.36 -58.36 -11.16
N LYS A 27 -21.37 -57.84 -10.42
CA LYS A 27 -21.05 -56.40 -10.33
C LYS A 27 -19.55 -56.22 -10.40
N VAL A 28 -19.00 -56.23 -11.61
CA VAL A 28 -17.80 -55.41 -11.84
C VAL A 28 -18.34 -53.99 -12.03
N LYS A 29 -18.62 -53.30 -10.91
CA LYS A 29 -18.53 -51.85 -10.95
C LYS A 29 -17.05 -51.56 -11.05
N GLU A 30 -16.57 -51.25 -12.25
CA GLU A 30 -15.34 -50.48 -12.38
C GLU A 30 -15.60 -49.11 -11.75
N GLU A 31 -15.50 -49.03 -10.43
CA GLU A 31 -15.29 -47.78 -9.74
C GLU A 31 -13.80 -47.46 -9.93
N HIS A 32 -13.46 -47.00 -11.14
CA HIS A 32 -12.24 -46.24 -11.31
C HIS A 32 -12.46 -44.93 -10.53
N GLU A 33 -12.09 -44.93 -9.25
CA GLU A 33 -11.88 -43.72 -8.49
C GLU A 33 -10.80 -42.91 -9.22
N ILE A 34 -11.23 -42.00 -10.10
CA ILE A 34 -10.38 -40.91 -10.55
C ILE A 34 -10.12 -40.10 -9.28
N LYS A 35 -8.89 -40.18 -8.73
CA LYS A 35 -8.45 -39.33 -7.62
C LYS A 35 -8.76 -37.88 -7.97
N ASP A 36 -9.88 -37.39 -7.45
CA ASP A 36 -10.45 -36.13 -7.91
C ASP A 36 -9.86 -34.98 -7.10
N ASN A 37 -8.65 -34.59 -7.48
CA ASN A 37 -7.95 -33.48 -6.87
C ASN A 37 -8.56 -32.11 -7.26
N ALA A 38 -9.66 -32.07 -8.01
CA ALA A 38 -10.27 -30.80 -8.42
C ALA A 38 -10.86 -30.04 -7.23
N GLN A 39 -11.35 -30.74 -6.19
CA GLN A 39 -11.77 -30.08 -4.95
C GLN A 39 -10.62 -29.30 -4.31
N VAL A 40 -9.45 -29.93 -4.18
CA VAL A 40 -8.26 -29.29 -3.60
C VAL A 40 -7.85 -28.09 -4.46
N ILE A 41 -7.84 -28.24 -5.79
CA ILE A 41 -7.44 -27.17 -6.71
C ILE A 41 -8.41 -25.98 -6.66
N SER A 42 -9.73 -26.21 -6.58
CA SER A 42 -10.72 -25.13 -6.46
C SER A 42 -10.60 -24.38 -5.14
N ILE A 43 -10.39 -25.09 -4.02
CA ILE A 43 -10.18 -24.45 -2.71
C ILE A 43 -8.89 -23.62 -2.75
N LEU A 44 -7.81 -24.18 -3.29
CA LEU A 44 -6.53 -23.50 -3.38
C LEU A 44 -6.59 -22.29 -4.31
N GLY A 45 -7.30 -22.39 -5.43
CA GLY A 45 -7.56 -21.27 -6.34
C GLY A 45 -8.34 -20.15 -5.66
N MET A 46 -9.33 -20.49 -4.83
CA MET A 46 -10.08 -19.51 -4.05
C MET A 46 -9.18 -18.80 -3.03
N ILE A 47 -8.36 -19.52 -2.26
CA ILE A 47 -7.43 -18.95 -1.29
C ILE A 47 -6.39 -18.04 -1.98
N PHE A 48 -5.76 -18.52 -3.05
CA PHE A 48 -4.76 -17.73 -3.78
C PHE A 48 -5.34 -16.51 -4.48
N SER A 49 -6.65 -16.47 -4.75
CA SER A 49 -7.30 -15.27 -5.32
C SER A 49 -7.24 -14.05 -4.40
N PHE A 50 -7.05 -14.24 -3.09
CA PHE A 50 -6.90 -13.15 -2.13
C PHE A 50 -5.46 -12.62 -2.03
N ILE A 51 -4.46 -13.47 -2.29
CA ILE A 51 -3.04 -13.12 -2.08
C ILE A 51 -2.37 -12.76 -3.41
N ILE A 52 -2.59 -13.58 -4.43
CA ILE A 52 -2.01 -13.43 -5.76
C ILE A 52 -3.12 -13.70 -6.79
N PRO A 53 -3.94 -12.68 -7.12
CA PRO A 53 -5.16 -12.86 -7.92
C PRO A 53 -4.94 -13.58 -9.25
N VAL A 54 -3.79 -13.34 -9.90
CA VAL A 54 -3.39 -13.99 -11.17
C VAL A 54 -3.23 -15.51 -11.01
N ILE A 55 -2.58 -15.96 -9.93
CA ILE A 55 -2.40 -17.40 -9.65
C ILE A 55 -3.74 -18.04 -9.30
N GLY A 56 -4.57 -17.36 -8.49
CA GLY A 56 -5.92 -17.81 -8.17
C GLY A 56 -6.80 -18.02 -9.40
N LEU A 57 -6.74 -17.09 -10.35
CA LEU A 57 -7.46 -17.18 -11.63
C LEU A 57 -7.02 -18.40 -12.45
N ILE A 58 -5.71 -18.63 -12.58
CA ILE A 58 -5.15 -19.76 -13.34
C ILE A 58 -5.61 -21.10 -12.73
N LEU A 59 -5.55 -21.24 -11.40
CA LEU A 59 -5.97 -22.45 -10.70
C LEU A 59 -7.46 -22.75 -10.89
N ASN A 60 -8.32 -21.73 -10.86
CA ASN A 60 -9.76 -21.89 -11.11
C ASN A 60 -10.05 -22.30 -12.56
N ILE A 61 -9.31 -21.77 -13.55
CA ILE A 61 -9.42 -22.20 -14.95
C ILE A 61 -9.02 -23.68 -15.10
N ILE A 62 -7.90 -24.08 -14.50
CA ILE A 62 -7.43 -25.48 -14.52
C ILE A 62 -8.49 -26.42 -13.92
N SER A 63 -9.13 -26.00 -12.82
CA SER A 63 -10.19 -26.78 -12.19
C SER A 63 -11.40 -26.97 -13.12
N ILE A 64 -11.84 -25.92 -13.81
CA ILE A 64 -12.94 -25.99 -14.79
C ILE A 64 -12.57 -26.92 -15.97
N CYS A 65 -11.32 -26.86 -16.46
CA CYS A 65 -10.85 -27.79 -17.48
C CYS A 65 -10.84 -29.26 -17.01
N LYS A 66 -10.68 -29.52 -15.70
CA LYS A 66 -10.83 -30.87 -15.13
C LYS A 66 -12.30 -31.27 -15.02
N CYS A 67 -13.19 -30.38 -14.60
CA CYS A 67 -14.65 -30.61 -14.59
C CYS A 67 -15.16 -31.00 -15.99
N SER A 68 -14.69 -30.31 -17.04
CA SER A 68 -15.13 -30.58 -18.41
C SER A 68 -14.65 -31.94 -18.92
N LYS A 69 -13.41 -32.33 -18.62
CA LYS A 69 -12.89 -33.67 -18.90
C LYS A 69 -13.63 -34.75 -18.12
N TYR A 70 -14.00 -34.49 -16.88
CA TYR A 70 -14.82 -35.42 -16.08
C TYR A 70 -16.17 -35.69 -16.75
N LYS A 71 -16.87 -34.63 -17.17
CA LYS A 71 -18.15 -34.74 -17.89
C LYS A 71 -18.03 -35.55 -19.17
N SER A 72 -16.97 -35.33 -19.96
CA SER A 72 -16.74 -36.07 -21.19
C SER A 72 -16.54 -37.58 -20.98
N LYS A 73 -16.08 -38.01 -19.79
CA LYS A 73 -15.82 -39.43 -19.49
C LYS A 73 -17.00 -40.14 -18.84
N THR A 74 -17.74 -39.45 -17.97
CA THR A 74 -18.79 -40.06 -17.14
C THR A 74 -20.20 -39.73 -17.61
N GLY A 75 -20.35 -38.79 -18.55
CA GLY A 75 -21.65 -38.25 -19.00
C GLY A 75 -22.33 -37.32 -17.98
N ASN A 76 -21.84 -37.27 -16.74
CA ASN A 76 -22.42 -36.52 -15.64
C ASN A 76 -21.54 -35.32 -15.27
N ASP A 77 -22.15 -34.24 -14.79
CA ASP A 77 -21.40 -33.09 -14.26
C ASP A 77 -20.63 -33.48 -12.99
N SER A 78 -19.43 -32.92 -12.81
CA SER A 78 -18.64 -33.11 -11.59
C SER A 78 -19.29 -32.43 -10.38
N LYS A 79 -19.20 -33.05 -9.20
CA LYS A 79 -19.74 -32.52 -7.92
C LYS A 79 -19.28 -31.09 -7.59
N TYR A 80 -18.10 -30.68 -8.07
CA TYR A 80 -17.45 -29.39 -7.78
C TYR A 80 -17.57 -28.38 -8.95
N LYS A 81 -18.42 -28.63 -9.95
CA LYS A 81 -18.63 -27.71 -11.07
C LYS A 81 -19.14 -26.34 -10.59
N SER A 82 -20.14 -26.33 -9.71
CA SER A 82 -20.69 -25.11 -9.12
C SER A 82 -19.66 -24.36 -8.28
N LEU A 83 -18.87 -25.08 -7.47
CA LEU A 83 -17.81 -24.50 -6.63
C LEU A 83 -16.72 -23.84 -7.48
N SER A 84 -16.30 -24.48 -8.58
CA SER A 84 -15.26 -23.96 -9.46
C SER A 84 -15.73 -22.72 -10.22
N PHE A 85 -17.01 -22.68 -10.60
CA PHE A 85 -17.61 -21.51 -11.23
C PHE A 85 -17.74 -20.33 -10.26
N ALA A 86 -18.17 -20.58 -9.02
CA ALA A 86 -18.17 -19.57 -7.97
C ALA A 86 -16.75 -19.02 -7.70
N GLY A 87 -15.75 -19.91 -7.66
CA GLY A 87 -14.34 -19.54 -7.53
C GLY A 87 -13.88 -18.59 -8.63
N LEU A 88 -14.22 -18.87 -9.89
CA LEU A 88 -13.86 -18.00 -11.02
C LEU A 88 -14.44 -16.59 -10.89
N ILE A 89 -15.73 -16.47 -10.54
CA ILE A 89 -16.39 -15.17 -10.35
C ILE A 89 -15.70 -14.39 -9.24
N ILE A 90 -15.41 -15.04 -8.11
CA ILE A 90 -14.71 -14.44 -6.98
C ILE A 90 -13.32 -13.97 -7.41
N SER A 91 -12.56 -14.78 -8.14
CA SER A 91 -11.23 -14.38 -8.64
C SER A 91 -11.27 -13.15 -9.52
N ILE A 92 -12.24 -13.04 -10.43
CA ILE A 92 -12.37 -11.89 -11.33
C ILE A 92 -12.65 -10.61 -10.53
N ILE A 93 -13.62 -10.66 -9.62
CA ILE A 93 -13.98 -9.52 -8.77
C ILE A 93 -12.78 -9.08 -7.93
N MET A 94 -12.09 -10.03 -7.29
CA MET A 94 -10.93 -9.72 -6.46
C MET A 94 -9.75 -9.17 -7.27
N THR A 95 -9.57 -9.62 -8.51
CA THR A 95 -8.54 -9.07 -9.41
C THR A 95 -8.81 -7.61 -9.73
N ILE A 96 -10.06 -7.25 -10.04
CA ILE A 96 -10.46 -5.85 -10.32
C ILE A 96 -10.23 -4.97 -9.08
N ILE A 97 -10.65 -5.44 -7.90
CA ILE A 97 -10.46 -4.70 -6.64
C ILE A 97 -8.96 -4.45 -6.38
N HIS A 98 -8.11 -5.46 -6.56
CA HIS A 98 -6.66 -5.30 -6.39
C HIS A 98 -6.06 -4.31 -7.38
N MET A 99 -6.49 -4.33 -8.65
CA MET A 99 -6.05 -3.36 -9.65
C MET A 99 -6.42 -1.92 -9.26
N ILE A 100 -7.63 -1.71 -8.73
CA ILE A 100 -8.06 -0.40 -8.23
C ILE A 100 -7.20 0.04 -7.05
N ILE A 101 -6.94 -0.85 -6.07
CA ILE A 101 -6.10 -0.54 -4.91
C ILE A 101 -4.68 -0.17 -5.35
N ILE A 102 -4.07 -0.95 -6.24
CA ILE A 102 -2.73 -0.67 -6.78
C ILE A 102 -2.72 0.68 -7.49
N PHE A 103 -3.73 0.96 -8.32
CA PHE A 103 -3.85 2.25 -9.01
C PHE A 103 -3.92 3.41 -8.01
N VAL A 104 -4.76 3.30 -6.98
CA VAL A 104 -4.88 4.31 -5.92
C VAL A 104 -3.54 4.51 -5.20
N VAL A 105 -2.87 3.43 -4.79
CA VAL A 105 -1.55 3.50 -4.13
C VAL A 105 -0.51 4.17 -5.02
N VAL A 106 -0.47 3.82 -6.31
CA VAL A 106 0.45 4.45 -7.28
C VAL A 106 0.14 5.93 -7.44
N VAL A 107 -1.13 6.31 -7.60
CA VAL A 107 -1.53 7.72 -7.67
C VAL A 107 -1.15 8.46 -6.39
N PHE A 108 -1.40 7.89 -5.21
CA PHE A 108 -0.98 8.50 -3.94
C PHE A 108 0.54 8.62 -3.82
N ALA A 109 1.32 7.64 -4.27
CA ALA A 109 2.78 7.73 -4.27
C ALA A 109 3.29 8.82 -5.23
N LEU A 110 2.68 8.93 -6.41
CA LEU A 110 3.04 9.93 -7.42
C LEU A 110 2.62 11.36 -7.01
N VAL A 111 1.45 11.52 -6.38
CA VAL A 111 0.92 12.83 -5.95
C VAL A 111 1.47 13.23 -4.58
N GLY A 112 1.76 12.28 -3.70
CA GLY A 112 2.31 12.50 -2.35
C GLY A 112 3.78 12.91 -2.32
N SER A 113 4.45 12.93 -3.48
CA SER A 113 5.86 13.32 -3.62
C SER A 113 6.06 14.85 -3.74
N GLY A 114 5.05 15.65 -3.45
CA GLY A 114 5.18 17.11 -3.31
C GLY A 114 5.78 17.49 -1.96
N SER A 115 7.02 17.11 -1.67
CA SER A 115 7.73 17.67 -0.51
C SER A 115 7.76 19.19 -0.67
N SER A 116 7.21 19.92 0.31
CA SER A 116 7.26 21.38 0.25
C SER A 116 8.73 21.81 0.15
N LYS A 117 9.08 22.73 -0.77
CA LYS A 117 10.46 23.21 -0.93
C LYS A 117 11.05 23.77 0.38
N LEU A 118 10.16 24.16 1.29
CA LEU A 118 10.48 24.63 2.64
C LEU A 118 11.02 23.53 3.55
N ASN A 119 10.57 22.28 3.43
CA ASN A 119 10.87 21.22 4.41
C ASN A 119 12.38 21.04 4.58
N GLY A 120 12.84 21.02 5.84
CA GLY A 120 14.23 20.83 6.19
C GLY A 120 14.77 21.88 7.16
N THR A 121 16.08 21.81 7.41
CA THR A 121 16.79 22.71 8.32
C THR A 121 17.48 23.81 7.52
N TRP A 122 17.37 25.05 7.97
CA TRP A 122 17.89 26.23 7.30
C TRP A 122 18.74 27.05 8.25
N ASN A 123 19.94 27.42 7.81
CA ASN A 123 20.85 28.32 8.51
C ASN A 123 20.70 29.71 7.92
N CYS A 124 20.13 30.62 8.71
CA CYS A 124 19.82 32.00 8.34
C CYS A 124 20.79 32.98 9.01
N SER A 125 21.30 33.96 8.27
CA SER A 125 22.24 34.97 8.78
C SER A 125 21.88 36.37 8.29
N TYR A 126 22.14 37.39 9.08
CA TYR A 126 21.90 38.79 8.70
C TYR A 126 23.09 39.34 7.91
N SER A 127 22.83 40.07 6.81
CA SER A 127 23.76 40.39 5.71
C SER A 127 25.14 40.97 6.06
N ASN A 128 25.38 41.43 7.29
CA ASN A 128 26.65 42.01 7.72
C ASN A 128 27.28 41.35 8.96
N TYR A 129 26.65 40.32 9.55
CA TYR A 129 27.19 39.65 10.75
C TYR A 129 27.05 38.13 10.63
N SER A 130 28.16 37.47 10.28
CA SER A 130 28.29 36.01 10.21
C SER A 130 28.12 35.30 11.57
N TYR A 131 28.16 36.05 12.67
CA TYR A 131 28.08 35.49 14.03
C TYR A 131 26.66 35.16 14.51
N TYR A 132 25.61 35.60 13.80
CA TYR A 132 24.22 35.33 14.17
C TYR A 132 23.60 34.35 13.19
N VAL A 133 24.01 33.07 13.30
CA VAL A 133 23.38 31.99 12.54
C VAL A 133 22.16 31.50 13.30
N VAL A 134 21.03 31.51 12.62
CA VAL A 134 19.77 31.02 13.15
C VAL A 134 19.37 29.75 12.42
N THR A 135 19.13 28.68 13.17
CA THR A 135 18.59 27.43 12.63
C THR A 135 17.06 27.42 12.71
N ALA A 136 16.39 27.37 11.56
CA ALA A 136 14.95 27.12 11.46
C ALA A 136 14.70 25.72 10.88
N LYS A 137 13.76 24.97 11.45
CA LYS A 137 13.32 23.68 10.90
C LYS A 137 11.87 23.77 10.46
N PHE A 138 11.62 23.63 9.16
CA PHE A 138 10.27 23.56 8.59
C PHE A 138 9.82 22.11 8.48
N ASN A 139 8.64 21.84 9.01
CA ASN A 139 8.02 20.52 9.06
C ASN A 139 6.97 20.38 7.94
N GLU A 140 6.61 19.12 7.63
CA GLU A 140 5.60 18.77 6.62
C GLU A 140 4.21 19.31 6.91
N ASP A 141 3.86 19.46 8.18
CA ASP A 141 2.57 19.94 8.67
C ASP A 141 2.44 21.49 8.63
N LYS A 142 3.32 22.16 7.90
CA LYS A 142 3.39 23.63 7.82
C LYS A 142 3.62 24.27 9.19
N THR A 143 4.25 23.55 10.12
CA THR A 143 4.83 24.15 11.30
C THR A 143 6.32 24.42 11.09
N PHE A 144 6.88 25.34 11.85
CA PHE A 144 8.33 25.41 11.97
C PHE A 144 8.73 25.75 13.40
N THR A 145 9.98 25.42 13.75
CA THR A 145 10.54 25.60 15.09
C THR A 145 11.80 26.47 15.02
N TRP A 146 11.90 27.45 15.93
CA TRP A 146 13.16 28.14 16.26
C TRP A 146 13.83 27.38 17.40
N LYS A 147 15.16 27.21 17.35
CA LYS A 147 15.89 26.64 18.48
C LYS A 147 15.85 27.57 19.71
N LYS A 148 15.77 26.97 20.89
CA LYS A 148 15.67 27.58 22.22
C LYS A 148 16.74 28.65 22.50
N TYR A 149 16.34 29.68 23.24
CA TYR A 149 17.20 30.71 23.84
C TYR A 149 18.33 30.08 24.68
N ASN A 150 19.55 30.64 24.57
CA ASN A 150 20.74 30.29 25.34
C ASN A 150 21.45 28.97 24.94
N ASP A 151 21.34 28.56 23.68
CA ASP A 151 22.39 27.74 23.07
C ASP A 151 23.61 28.65 22.84
N SER A 152 24.80 28.19 23.24
CA SER A 152 26.08 28.90 23.10
C SER A 152 26.37 29.45 21.69
N THR A 153 25.63 28.97 20.68
CA THR A 153 25.73 29.36 19.27
C THR A 153 24.58 30.23 18.76
N ASN A 154 23.52 30.48 19.56
CA ASN A 154 22.27 31.06 19.07
C ASN A 154 21.64 32.07 20.07
N ARG A 155 21.71 33.36 19.74
CA ARG A 155 21.21 34.48 20.58
C ARG A 155 19.80 34.95 20.17
N ASN A 156 18.90 34.03 19.83
CA ASN A 156 17.53 34.38 19.45
C ASN A 156 16.59 34.59 20.64
N TYR A 157 15.62 35.48 20.47
CA TYR A 157 14.60 35.86 21.46
C TYR A 157 13.27 35.10 21.31
N LEU A 158 13.22 34.04 20.50
CA LEU A 158 11.97 33.36 20.13
C LEU A 158 12.14 31.83 20.27
N ASP A 159 11.29 31.20 21.09
CA ASP A 159 11.20 29.75 21.29
C ASP A 159 9.74 29.31 21.09
N GLY A 160 9.50 28.20 20.39
CA GLY A 160 8.15 27.67 20.13
C GLY A 160 7.94 27.01 18.76
N THR A 161 6.73 26.45 18.59
CA THR A 161 6.22 25.89 17.33
C THR A 161 5.19 26.86 16.76
N TYR A 162 5.29 27.19 15.48
CA TYR A 162 4.47 28.23 14.85
C TYR A 162 3.83 27.73 13.56
N PHE A 163 2.65 28.26 13.23
CA PHE A 163 1.89 27.88 12.02
C PHE A 163 2.23 28.76 10.82
N ILE A 164 2.31 28.14 9.63
CA ILE A 164 2.61 28.81 8.37
C ILE A 164 1.34 28.91 7.53
N ASN A 165 0.94 30.14 7.22
CA ASN A 165 0.05 30.39 6.08
C ASN A 165 0.92 30.63 4.84
N SER A 166 0.55 30.06 3.69
CA SER A 166 1.30 30.26 2.44
C SER A 166 0.36 30.72 1.34
N ARG A 167 0.78 31.71 0.56
CA ARG A 167 0.11 32.13 -0.68
C ARG A 167 1.13 32.09 -1.81
N GLU A 168 0.94 31.23 -2.78
CA GLU A 168 1.78 31.20 -3.98
C GLU A 168 1.31 32.30 -4.96
N TYR A 169 2.26 32.97 -5.60
CA TYR A 169 1.99 33.98 -6.63
C TYR A 169 2.42 33.43 -8.00
N ASN A 170 1.65 33.73 -9.05
CA ASN A 170 1.75 33.15 -10.40
C ASN A 170 3.03 33.50 -11.20
N ASN A 171 4.04 34.15 -10.61
CA ASN A 171 5.22 34.64 -11.33
C ASN A 171 6.37 33.62 -11.36
N GLY A 172 6.11 32.33 -11.09
CA GLY A 172 7.13 31.27 -10.97
C GLY A 172 8.03 31.38 -9.72
N ILE A 173 7.85 32.45 -8.92
CA ILE A 173 8.56 32.69 -7.67
C ILE A 173 7.59 32.44 -6.52
N ALA A 174 7.84 31.37 -5.77
CA ALA A 174 7.09 31.07 -4.55
C ALA A 174 7.54 32.02 -3.43
N THR A 175 6.71 33.04 -3.17
CA THR A 175 6.86 33.91 -1.99
C THR A 175 5.97 33.36 -0.89
N TYR A 176 6.56 33.00 0.25
CA TYR A 176 5.85 32.46 1.38
C TYR A 176 5.63 33.57 2.42
N GLU A 177 4.38 33.89 2.74
CA GLU A 177 4.06 34.94 3.72
C GLU A 177 3.82 34.32 5.11
N PHE A 178 4.79 34.38 6.01
CA PHE A 178 4.72 33.78 7.34
C PHE A 178 4.01 34.70 8.33
N LYS A 179 2.69 34.56 8.44
CA LYS A 179 1.97 35.19 9.55
C LYS A 179 2.15 34.35 10.81
N LEU A 180 3.08 34.77 11.64
CA LEU A 180 3.44 34.09 12.86
C LEU A 180 2.56 34.57 13.99
N ARG A 181 1.97 33.63 14.70
CA ARG A 181 1.37 33.90 16.01
C ARG A 181 2.35 33.41 17.06
N ILE A 182 2.95 34.34 17.82
CA ILE A 182 3.79 33.98 18.95
C ILE A 182 2.88 33.73 20.14
N ASP A 183 2.88 32.49 20.66
CA ASP A 183 2.08 32.13 21.83
C ASP A 183 2.70 32.67 23.13
N HIS A 184 4.04 32.65 23.24
CA HIS A 184 4.80 33.22 24.37
C HIS A 184 6.12 33.83 23.87
N GLN A 185 6.46 35.03 24.33
CA GLN A 185 7.72 35.70 24.03
C GLN A 185 8.50 35.90 25.33
N ILE A 186 9.60 35.18 25.54
CA ILE A 186 10.41 35.31 26.75
C ILE A 186 11.61 36.22 26.47
N VAL A 187 11.65 37.40 27.11
CA VAL A 187 12.75 38.37 27.00
C VAL A 187 13.38 38.55 28.38
N ASN A 188 14.66 38.18 28.52
CA ASN A 188 15.41 38.25 29.79
C ASN A 188 14.72 37.52 30.96
N GLY A 189 13.99 36.44 30.67
CA GLY A 189 13.24 35.67 31.67
C GLY A 189 11.79 36.11 31.90
N ASP A 190 11.37 37.25 31.33
CA ASP A 190 9.99 37.73 31.41
C ASP A 190 9.16 37.28 30.21
N ASP A 191 7.96 36.72 30.45
CA ASP A 191 6.97 36.51 29.39
C ASP A 191 6.31 37.84 29.01
N LYS A 192 6.54 38.29 27.78
CA LYS A 192 5.96 39.49 27.16
C LYS A 192 4.63 39.19 26.44
N GLY A 193 4.15 37.95 26.50
CA GLY A 193 2.84 37.55 26.01
C GLY A 193 2.78 37.30 24.50
N LYS A 194 1.56 37.39 23.96
CA LYS A 194 1.28 37.06 22.55
C LYS A 194 1.63 38.22 21.64
N GLU A 195 2.52 37.97 20.69
CA GLU A 195 2.89 38.94 19.67
C GLU A 195 2.63 38.37 18.27
N ASN A 196 2.11 39.20 17.36
CA ASN A 196 2.11 38.86 15.95
C ASN A 196 3.55 39.03 15.44
N ALA A 197 4.15 37.96 14.93
CA ALA A 197 5.40 38.11 14.20
C ALA A 197 5.11 38.37 12.72
N TYR A 198 5.74 39.44 12.23
CA TYR A 198 5.59 39.96 10.89
C TYR A 198 6.76 39.46 10.05
N ILE A 199 6.70 38.22 9.56
CA ILE A 199 7.79 37.62 8.79
C ILE A 199 7.30 37.23 7.39
N LYS A 200 8.08 37.57 6.38
CA LYS A 200 7.89 37.11 5.00
C LYS A 200 9.12 36.33 4.60
N ALA A 201 9.00 35.26 3.82
CA ALA A 201 10.16 34.69 3.17
C ALA A 201 9.96 34.51 1.69
N LYS A 202 11.07 34.65 0.98
CA LYS A 202 11.17 34.43 -0.45
C LYS A 202 12.12 33.27 -0.66
N ILE A 203 11.65 32.19 -1.26
CA ILE A 203 12.52 31.08 -1.65
C ILE A 203 12.98 31.35 -3.08
N TYR A 204 14.29 31.26 -3.30
CA TYR A 204 14.88 31.42 -4.63
C TYR A 204 15.03 30.07 -5.32
N ASP A 205 15.50 29.06 -4.58
CA ASP A 205 15.68 27.68 -5.04
C ASP A 205 15.62 26.68 -3.86
N ASP A 206 15.94 25.41 -4.12
CA ASP A 206 15.87 24.34 -3.11
C ASP A 206 16.88 24.51 -1.96
N ASN A 207 17.85 25.41 -2.09
CA ASN A 207 18.95 25.63 -1.15
C ASN A 207 18.97 27.02 -0.54
N TYR A 208 18.35 28.03 -1.16
CA TYR A 208 18.47 29.43 -0.73
C TYR A 208 17.12 30.12 -0.56
N ALA A 209 16.98 30.86 0.54
CA ALA A 209 15.82 31.67 0.86
C ALA A 209 16.24 32.97 1.57
N THR A 210 15.37 33.98 1.54
CA THR A 210 15.52 35.21 2.33
C THR A 210 14.29 35.37 3.21
N ILE A 211 14.50 35.60 4.51
CA ILE A 211 13.47 35.90 5.49
C ILE A 211 13.54 37.39 5.82
N TYR A 212 12.42 38.09 5.73
CA TYR A 212 12.25 39.50 6.02
C TYR A 212 11.33 39.69 7.22
N ASN A 213 11.74 40.46 8.21
CA ASN A 213 10.90 40.86 9.33
C ASN A 213 10.36 42.28 9.09
N GLU A 214 9.06 42.43 8.87
CA GLU A 214 8.44 43.72 8.50
C GLU A 214 8.41 44.72 9.64
N LYS A 215 8.46 44.26 10.90
CA LYS A 215 8.46 45.15 12.08
C LYS A 215 9.83 45.77 12.31
N THR A 216 10.89 45.00 12.11
CA THR A 216 12.29 45.41 12.38
C THR A 216 13.06 45.82 11.13
N ASN A 217 12.48 45.64 9.94
CA ASN A 217 13.12 45.81 8.64
C ASN A 217 14.41 44.97 8.47
N LYS A 218 14.55 43.87 9.23
CA LYS A 218 15.72 42.98 9.15
C LYS A 218 15.53 41.92 8.07
N ILE A 219 16.61 41.66 7.33
CA ILE A 219 16.67 40.67 6.25
C ILE A 219 17.69 39.59 6.63
N TYR A 220 17.26 38.33 6.63
CA TYR A 220 18.08 37.16 6.91
C TYR A 220 18.22 36.32 5.64
N HIS A 221 19.44 35.99 5.26
CA HIS A 221 19.77 35.09 4.16
C HIS A 221 19.94 33.68 4.70
N CYS A 222 19.13 32.76 4.19
CA CYS A 222 19.03 31.37 4.63
C CYS A 222 19.60 30.43 3.58
N LYS A 223 20.41 29.48 4.06
CA LYS A 223 20.90 28.35 3.29
C LYS A 223 20.42 27.04 3.92
N LYS A 224 19.85 26.16 3.11
CA LYS A 224 19.43 24.83 3.56
C LYS A 224 20.63 24.00 3.98
N VAL A 225 20.49 23.32 5.11
CA VAL A 225 21.46 22.36 5.63
C VAL A 225 21.11 21.02 4.99
N ASN A 226 22.00 20.51 4.15
CA ASN A 226 21.92 19.18 3.57
C ASN A 226 22.26 18.12 4.62
#